data_AF-A0A451AKD3-F1
#
_entry.id   AF-A0A451AKD3-F1
#
_cell.length_a   1.000
_cell.length_b   1.000
_cell.length_c   1.000
_cell.angle_alpha   90.00
_cell.angle_beta   90.00
_cell.angle_gamma   90.00
#
_symmetry.space_group_name_H-M   'P 1'
#
loop_
_entity.id
_entity.type
_entity.pdbx_description
1 polymer ?
#
loop_
_entity_poly.entity_id
_entity_poly.type
_entity_poly.pdbx_seq_one_letter_code
_entity_poly.pdbx_strand_id
1 'polypeptide(L)' 'MKEDLRRIWQQEDKESAAFLLADWVKRATTSGVGMLKRFANTLGAY' A
#
# COMPACT_ATOMS: atom_id res chain seq x y z
N MET A 1 -8.34 1.90 -3.97
CA MET A 1 -7.26 1.06 -3.38
C MET A 1 -6.47 0.25 -4.38
N LYS A 2 -7.09 -0.58 -5.25
CA LYS A 2 -6.33 -1.25 -6.32
C LYS A 2 -5.74 -0.23 -7.31
N GLU A 3 -6.48 0.84 -7.60
CA GLU A 3 -5.99 1.95 -8.43
C GLU A 3 -4.87 2.74 -7.73
N ASP A 4 -4.95 2.95 -6.41
CA ASP A 4 -3.86 3.55 -5.64
C ASP A 4 -2.57 2.73 -5.75
N LEU A 5 -2.64 1.41 -5.64
CA LEU A 5 -1.49 0.51 -5.87
C LEU A 5 -0.90 0.69 -7.28
N ARG A 6 -1.77 0.83 -8.29
CA ARG A 6 -1.31 1.06 -9.66
C ARG A 6 -0.59 2.41 -9.81
N ARG A 7 -1.07 3.46 -9.12
CA ARG A 7 -0.40 4.77 -9.07
C ARG A 7 0.93 4.70 -8.31
N ILE A 8 1.00 3.96 -7.21
CA ILE A 8 2.23 3.72 -6.45
C ILE A 8 3.28 3.03 -7.35
N TRP A 9 2.85 2.04 -8.15
CA TRP A 9 3.74 1.30 -9.05
C TRP A 9 4.19 2.09 -10.29
N GLN A 10 3.50 3.19 -10.62
CA GLN A 10 3.86 4.08 -11.72
C GLN A 10 4.78 5.21 -11.31
N GLN A 11 5.10 5.35 -10.02
CA GLN A 11 6.10 6.33 -9.57
C GLN A 11 7.50 5.86 -9.97
N GLU A 12 8.21 6.71 -10.71
CA GLU A 12 9.64 6.54 -11.00
C GLU A 12 10.51 6.68 -9.74
N ASP A 13 10.05 7.49 -8.78
CA ASP A 13 10.76 7.79 -7.55
C ASP A 13 10.44 6.79 -6.44
N LYS A 14 11.48 6.10 -5.94
CA LYS A 14 11.35 5.06 -4.92
C LYS A 14 10.97 5.61 -3.55
N GLU A 15 11.40 6.82 -3.21
CA GLU A 15 11.09 7.44 -1.92
C GLU A 15 9.61 7.83 -1.86
N SER A 16 9.10 8.43 -2.93
CA SER A 16 7.68 8.76 -3.10
C SER A 16 6.81 7.51 -3.15
N ALA A 17 7.27 6.46 -3.83
CA ALA A 17 6.57 5.18 -3.87
C ALA A 17 6.49 4.54 -2.46
N ALA A 18 7.58 4.56 -1.69
CA ALA A 18 7.62 4.04 -0.33
C ALA A 18 6.69 4.81 0.61
N PHE A 19 6.68 6.15 0.52
CA PHE A 19 5.78 6.99 1.32
C PHE A 19 4.31 6.68 1.03
N LEU A 20 3.94 6.61 -0.26
CA LEU A 20 2.57 6.29 -0.68
C LEU A 20 2.18 4.85 -0.33
N LEU A 21 3.11 3.90 -0.41
CA LEU A 21 2.90 2.51 0.00
C LEU A 21 2.61 2.43 1.51
N ALA A 22 3.35 3.15 2.35
CA ALA A 22 3.15 3.19 3.78
C ALA A 22 1.78 3.79 4.16
N ASP A 23 1.35 4.87 3.50
CA ASP A 23 0.02 5.44 3.68
C ASP A 23 -1.08 4.44 3.25
N TRP A 24 -0.87 3.77 2.12
CA TRP A 24 -1.78 2.74 1.62
C TRP A 24 -1.90 1.54 2.57
N VAL A 25 -0.80 1.05 3.14
CA VAL A 25 -0.77 -0.02 4.15
C VAL A 25 -1.61 0.37 5.37
N LYS A 26 -1.47 1.62 5.85
CA LYS A 26 -2.29 2.15 6.95
C LYS A 26 -3.78 2.13 6.60
N ARG A 27 -4.15 2.62 5.41
CA ARG A 27 -5.54 2.63 4.92
C ARG A 27 -6.10 1.21 4.76
N ALA A 28 -5.33 0.32 4.16
CA ALA A 28 -5.68 -1.09 3.98
C ALA A 28 -5.90 -1.81 5.31
N THR A 29 -5.11 -1.47 6.33
CA THR A 29 -5.25 -2.02 7.68
C THR A 29 -6.50 -1.51 8.41
N THR A 30 -6.86 -0.23 8.24
CA THR A 30 -8.07 0.34 8.87
C THR A 30 -9.36 0.08 8.08
N SER A 31 -9.28 -0.32 6.81
CA SER A 31 -10.45 -0.49 5.94
C SER A 31 -11.33 -1.71 6.28
N GLY A 32 -10.92 -2.57 7.22
CA GLY A 32 -11.71 -3.73 7.66
C GLY A 32 -11.79 -4.89 6.67
N VAL A 33 -11.29 -4.73 5.44
CA VAL A 33 -11.28 -5.77 4.41
C VAL A 33 -10.15 -6.76 4.69
N GLY A 34 -10.49 -7.99 5.08
CA GLY A 34 -9.51 -9.02 5.45
C GLY A 34 -8.45 -9.30 4.38
N MET A 35 -8.84 -9.27 3.11
CA MET A 35 -7.92 -9.42 1.97
C MET A 35 -6.88 -8.28 1.91
N LEU A 36 -7.32 -7.03 2.09
CA LEU A 36 -6.44 -5.86 2.06
C LEU A 36 -5.52 -5.82 3.30
N LYS A 37 -6.01 -6.23 4.47
CA LYS A 37 -5.18 -6.41 5.69
C LYS A 37 -4.05 -7.41 5.48
N ARG A 38 -4.34 -8.57 4.85
CA ARG A 38 -3.32 -9.57 4.54
C ARG A 38 -2.25 -9.00 3.61
N PHE A 39 -2.67 -8.32 2.54
CA PHE A 39 -1.75 -7.64 1.63
C PHE A 39 -0.90 -6.57 2.34
N ALA A 40 -1.51 -5.76 3.20
CA ALA A 40 -0.83 -4.74 3.98
C ALA A 40 0.24 -5.35 4.90
N ASN A 41 -0.06 -6.47 5.56
CA ASN A 41 0.90 -7.18 6.39
C ASN A 41 2.06 -7.78 5.58
N THR A 42 1.81 -8.33 4.39
CA THR A 42 2.90 -8.84 3.54
C THR A 42 3.80 -7.72 3.04
N LEU A 43 3.21 -6.58 2.66
CA LEU A 43 3.95 -5.43 2.14
C LEU A 43 4.70 -4.65 3.23
N GLY A 44 4.19 -4.62 4.47
CA GLY A 44 4.84 -3.95 5.60
C GLY A 44 5.88 -4.81 6.35
N ALA A 45 6.04 -6.08 5.98
CA ALA A 45 7.02 -6.99 6.58
C ALA A 45 8.39 -6.97 5.88
N TYR A 46 8.52 -6.23 4.78
CA TYR A 46 9.76 -6.00 4.01
C TYR A 46 10.17 -4.53 4.10
#